data_AF-A0A9R0K4L3-F1
#
_entry.id   AF-A0A9R0K4L3-F1
#
_cell.length_a   1.000
_cell.length_b   1.000
_cell.length_c   1.000
_cell.angle_alpha   90.00
_cell.angle_beta   90.00
_cell.angle_gamma   90.00
#
_symmetry.space_group_name_H-M   'P 1'
#
loop_
_entity.id
_entity.type
_entity.pdbx_description
1 polymer ?
#
loop_
_entity_poly.entity_id
_entity_poly.type
_entity_poly.pdbx_seq_one_letter_code
_entity_poly.pdbx_strand_id
1 'polypeptide(L)'
;MGDDNILPSVRSVVFKESETLEGKCIKIEGYDFNQGVNYPQIFKSLVSTSFQASNLGEAIDAVNEMVFRGSKLDWRLANEIAAEDCREEERNHVFRESVRCKIFLDFTSNLISSSFRDNVRYLVHHMVR
;
A
#
# COMPACT_ATOMS: atom_id res chain seq x y z
N MET A 1 -25.26 43.49 25.62
CA MET A 1 -23.84 43.54 25.21
C MET A 1 -23.54 42.23 24.52
N GLY A 2 -24.12 42.04 23.33
CA GLY A 2 -24.32 40.73 22.72
C GLY A 2 -24.03 40.76 21.23
N ASP A 3 -23.70 39.58 20.72
CA ASP A 3 -23.70 39.12 19.33
C ASP A 3 -22.86 39.81 18.24
N ASP A 4 -22.45 41.07 18.36
CA ASP A 4 -21.82 41.80 17.24
C ASP A 4 -20.43 41.26 16.81
N ASN A 5 -19.76 40.49 17.67
CA ASN A 5 -18.44 39.89 17.39
C ASN A 5 -18.49 38.40 17.01
N ILE A 6 -19.66 37.76 17.03
CA ILE A 6 -19.78 36.32 16.73
C ILE A 6 -19.59 36.07 15.24
N LEU A 7 -20.24 36.87 14.39
CA LEU A 7 -20.19 36.71 12.93
C LEU A 7 -18.77 36.88 12.35
N PRO A 8 -17.99 37.93 12.72
CA PRO A 8 -16.60 38.04 12.29
C PRO A 8 -15.71 36.89 12.79
N SER A 9 -15.95 36.40 14.01
CA SER A 9 -15.20 35.30 14.61
C SER A 9 -15.51 33.95 13.95
N VAL A 10 -16.78 33.65 13.66
CA VAL A 10 -17.16 32.45 12.89
C VAL A 10 -16.57 32.50 11.48
N ARG A 11 -16.56 33.69 10.86
CA ARG A 11 -15.99 33.88 9.53
C ARG A 11 -14.48 33.60 9.52
N SER A 12 -13.72 34.04 10.52
CA SER A 12 -12.28 33.77 10.56
C SER A 12 -11.95 32.30 10.83
N VAL A 13 -12.82 31.56 11.51
CA VAL A 13 -12.66 30.10 11.73
C VAL A 13 -13.00 29.30 10.47
N VAL A 14 -14.10 29.64 9.78
CA VAL A 14 -14.57 28.89 8.60
C VAL A 14 -13.72 29.17 7.36
N PHE A 15 -13.28 30.42 7.18
CA PHE A 15 -12.51 30.84 6.00
C PHE A 15 -11.01 30.93 6.28
N LYS A 16 -10.48 30.01 7.09
CA LYS A 16 -9.05 29.91 7.29
C LYS A 16 -8.38 29.45 5.98
N GLU A 17 -7.37 30.19 5.55
CA GLU A 17 -6.59 29.83 4.36
C GLU A 17 -5.90 28.46 4.55
N SER A 18 -5.98 27.64 3.51
CA SER A 18 -5.32 26.34 3.44
C SER A 18 -4.04 26.44 2.61
N GLU A 19 -3.06 25.62 2.94
CA GLU A 19 -1.85 25.45 2.12
C GLU A 19 -2.14 24.59 0.88
N THR A 20 -1.38 24.82 -0.19
CA THR A 20 -1.48 24.03 -1.41
C THR A 20 -0.79 22.67 -1.26
N LEU A 21 -1.50 21.60 -1.61
CA LEU A 21 -1.02 20.21 -1.59
C LEU A 21 -0.80 19.62 -3.00
N GLU A 22 -0.83 20.46 -4.04
CA GLU A 22 -0.58 20.04 -5.43
C GLU A 22 0.76 19.33 -5.56
N GLY A 23 0.74 18.13 -6.17
CA GLY A 23 1.92 17.29 -6.34
C GLY A 23 2.43 16.59 -5.07
N LYS A 24 1.88 16.89 -3.89
CA LYS A 24 2.29 16.25 -2.62
C LYS A 24 1.41 15.07 -2.23
N CYS A 25 0.13 15.11 -2.63
CA CYS A 25 -0.85 14.08 -2.26
C CYS A 25 -1.46 13.43 -3.50
N ILE A 26 -1.78 12.14 -3.37
CA ILE A 26 -2.58 11.44 -4.37
C ILE A 26 -3.98 12.05 -4.36
N LYS A 27 -4.47 12.42 -5.55
CA LYS A 27 -5.83 12.91 -5.71
C LYS A 27 -6.81 11.75 -5.51
N ILE A 28 -7.84 11.99 -4.70
CA ILE A 28 -8.92 11.00 -4.50
C ILE A 28 -9.77 10.94 -5.75
N GLU A 29 -9.76 9.77 -6.39
CA GLU A 29 -10.47 9.50 -7.64
C GLU A 29 -10.72 7.99 -7.76
N GLY A 30 -11.99 7.62 -7.94
CA GLY A 30 -12.39 6.23 -8.16
C GLY A 30 -12.35 5.83 -9.63
N TYR A 31 -12.59 4.55 -9.91
CA TYR A 31 -12.67 4.06 -11.29
C TYR A 31 -13.90 4.61 -12.03
N ASP A 32 -13.69 5.13 -13.23
CA ASP A 32 -14.76 5.59 -14.11
C ASP A 32 -15.34 4.43 -14.94
N PHE A 33 -16.53 3.97 -14.57
CA PHE A 33 -17.23 2.88 -15.27
C PHE A 33 -17.73 3.24 -16.68
N ASN A 34 -17.67 4.51 -17.10
CA ASN A 34 -17.88 4.86 -18.51
C ASN A 34 -16.78 4.28 -19.42
N GLN A 35 -15.64 3.89 -18.85
CA GLN A 35 -14.56 3.18 -19.54
C GLN A 35 -14.80 1.67 -19.68
N GLY A 36 -15.97 1.18 -19.25
CA GLY A 36 -16.34 -0.23 -19.25
C GLY A 36 -15.98 -0.95 -17.95
N VAL A 37 -15.95 -2.29 -17.98
CA VAL A 37 -15.59 -3.12 -16.81
C VAL A 37 -14.18 -3.66 -17.00
N ASN A 38 -13.20 -3.00 -16.38
CA ASN A 38 -11.78 -3.42 -16.41
C ASN A 38 -11.30 -3.73 -14.98
N TYR A 39 -11.35 -5.00 -14.60
CA TYR A 39 -10.96 -5.44 -13.25
C TYR A 39 -9.55 -5.00 -12.82
N PRO A 40 -8.49 -5.14 -13.65
CA PRO A 40 -7.17 -4.62 -13.30
C PRO A 40 -7.16 -3.12 -12.95
N GLN A 41 -7.87 -2.29 -13.72
CA GLN A 41 -7.95 -0.85 -13.45
C GLN A 41 -8.82 -0.53 -12.23
N ILE A 42 -9.88 -1.30 -11.99
CA ILE A 42 -10.71 -1.19 -10.79
C ILE A 42 -9.88 -1.49 -9.52
N PHE A 43 -9.09 -2.57 -9.52
CA PHE A 43 -8.22 -2.88 -8.38
C PHE A 43 -7.12 -1.84 -8.22
N LYS A 44 -6.56 -1.33 -9.33
CA LYS A 44 -5.54 -0.27 -9.30
C LYS A 44 -6.08 1.04 -8.73
N SER A 45 -7.33 1.41 -9.01
CA SER A 45 -7.93 2.64 -8.47
C SER A 45 -8.22 2.57 -6.97
N LEU A 46 -8.14 1.40 -6.34
CA LEU A 46 -8.43 1.27 -4.91
C LEU A 46 -7.55 2.19 -4.06
N VAL A 47 -6.26 2.34 -4.43
CA VAL A 47 -5.31 3.23 -3.74
C VAL A 47 -5.82 4.68 -3.62
N SER A 48 -6.54 5.16 -4.64
CA SER A 48 -7.10 6.52 -4.71
C SER A 48 -8.59 6.60 -4.37
N THR A 49 -9.22 5.51 -3.93
CA THR A 49 -10.67 5.45 -3.65
C THR A 49 -11.03 5.90 -2.21
N SER A 50 -10.05 6.07 -1.31
CA SER A 50 -10.19 6.41 0.11
C SER A 50 -10.68 5.26 1.02
N PHE A 51 -10.62 5.49 2.33
CA PHE A 51 -11.06 4.56 3.38
C PHE A 51 -10.40 3.18 3.26
N GLN A 52 -11.17 2.09 3.43
CA GLN A 52 -10.67 0.72 3.36
C GLN A 52 -10.25 0.31 1.94
N ALA A 53 -10.75 0.99 0.90
CA ALA A 53 -10.30 0.74 -0.46
C ALA A 53 -8.82 1.12 -0.61
N SER A 54 -8.41 2.28 -0.09
CA SER A 54 -7.00 2.68 -0.10
C SER A 54 -6.13 1.68 0.67
N ASN A 55 -6.54 1.27 1.87
CA ASN A 55 -5.83 0.25 2.64
C ASN A 55 -5.66 -1.08 1.88
N LEU A 56 -6.70 -1.51 1.15
CA LEU A 56 -6.65 -2.72 0.33
C LEU A 56 -5.70 -2.55 -0.87
N GLY A 57 -5.73 -1.40 -1.53
CA GLY A 57 -4.80 -1.06 -2.61
C GLY A 57 -3.34 -1.10 -2.15
N GLU A 58 -3.05 -0.46 -1.02
CA GLU A 58 -1.72 -0.47 -0.40
C GLU A 58 -1.28 -1.90 -0.01
N ALA A 59 -2.19 -2.71 0.53
CA ALA A 59 -1.90 -4.10 0.87
C ALA A 59 -1.58 -4.95 -0.38
N ILE A 60 -2.25 -4.70 -1.51
CA ILE A 60 -1.96 -5.37 -2.78
C ILE A 60 -0.56 -4.98 -3.28
N ASP A 61 -0.22 -3.70 -3.23
CA ASP A 61 1.10 -3.20 -3.66
C ASP A 61 2.22 -3.80 -2.79
N ALA A 62 2.06 -3.79 -1.47
CA ALA A 62 3.01 -4.39 -0.54
C ALA A 62 3.21 -5.89 -0.78
N VAL A 63 2.12 -6.65 -1.02
CA VAL A 63 2.22 -8.08 -1.33
C VAL A 63 2.92 -8.33 -2.67
N ASN A 64 2.67 -7.49 -3.67
CA ASN A 64 3.34 -7.59 -4.96
C ASN A 64 4.85 -7.34 -4.85
N GLU A 65 5.28 -6.38 -4.04
CA GLU A 65 6.71 -6.15 -3.75
C GLU A 65 7.37 -7.37 -3.08
N MET A 66 6.65 -8.07 -2.21
CA MET A 66 7.17 -9.28 -1.55
C MET A 66 7.25 -10.50 -2.49
N VAL A 67 6.28 -10.67 -3.39
CA VAL A 67 6.01 -11.95 -4.08
C VAL A 67 6.51 -12.02 -5.53
N PHE A 68 6.45 -10.93 -6.30
CA PHE A 68 6.49 -11.04 -7.77
C PHE A 68 7.89 -11.31 -8.34
N ARG A 69 8.26 -12.60 -8.36
CA ARG A 69 9.43 -13.16 -9.04
C ARG A 69 9.26 -13.03 -10.56
N GLY A 70 9.80 -11.98 -11.17
CA GLY A 70 9.96 -11.90 -12.64
C GLY A 70 9.42 -10.66 -13.34
N SER A 71 8.85 -9.69 -12.62
CA SER A 71 8.67 -8.32 -13.13
C SER A 71 9.37 -7.34 -12.20
N LYS A 72 9.38 -6.05 -12.57
CA LYS A 72 10.10 -4.89 -11.99
C LYS A 72 9.99 -4.67 -10.45
N LEU A 73 9.37 -5.58 -9.68
CA LEU A 73 9.03 -5.52 -8.25
C LEU A 73 9.54 -6.75 -7.46
N ASP A 74 10.71 -7.31 -7.79
CA ASP A 74 11.32 -8.39 -7.00
C ASP A 74 12.12 -7.76 -5.85
N TRP A 75 11.55 -7.67 -4.64
CA TRP A 75 12.25 -7.04 -3.51
C TRP A 75 13.61 -7.74 -3.25
N ARG A 76 14.62 -6.91 -3.06
CA ARG A 76 15.99 -7.29 -2.69
C ARG A 76 16.46 -6.43 -1.55
N LEU A 77 17.38 -6.95 -0.74
CA LEU A 77 18.06 -6.15 0.27
C LEU A 77 18.78 -4.94 -0.36
N ALA A 78 19.18 -5.04 -1.63
CA ALA A 78 19.77 -3.93 -2.39
C ALA A 78 18.83 -2.73 -2.59
N ASN A 79 17.50 -2.93 -2.55
CA ASN A 79 16.52 -1.85 -2.68
C ASN A 79 16.43 -0.98 -1.42
N GLU A 80 16.85 -1.51 -0.27
CA GLU A 80 16.87 -0.80 0.99
C GLU A 80 18.16 0.01 1.15
N ILE A 81 18.08 1.12 1.89
CA ILE A 81 19.26 1.87 2.31
C ILE A 81 20.00 1.02 3.36
N ALA A 82 21.32 0.90 3.22
CA ALA A 82 22.14 0.20 4.20
C ALA A 82 22.11 0.95 5.54
N ALA A 83 21.66 0.27 6.60
CA ALA A 83 21.71 0.81 7.95
C ALA A 83 23.17 1.01 8.40
N GLU A 84 23.42 1.95 9.31
CA GLU A 84 24.80 2.25 9.75
C GLU A 84 25.46 1.05 10.46
N ASP A 85 24.65 0.24 11.15
CA ASP A 85 25.02 -0.92 11.96
C ASP A 85 24.98 -2.26 11.21
N CYS A 86 24.74 -2.26 9.90
CA CYS A 86 24.70 -3.50 9.11
C CYS A 86 26.08 -4.19 9.06
N ARG A 87 26.04 -5.53 8.92
CA ARG A 87 27.26 -6.36 8.91
C ARG A 87 28.12 -6.03 7.69
N GLU A 88 29.42 -6.27 7.78
CA GLU A 88 30.35 -5.98 6.68
C GLU A 88 29.97 -6.73 5.39
N GLU A 89 29.47 -7.96 5.51
CA GLU A 89 28.92 -8.75 4.41
C GLU A 89 27.67 -8.12 3.77
N GLU A 90 26.81 -7.50 4.58
CA GLU A 90 25.57 -6.84 4.15
C GLU A 90 25.82 -5.49 3.46
N ARG A 91 27.05 -4.97 3.53
CA ARG A 91 27.50 -3.81 2.75
C ARG A 91 27.88 -4.20 1.33
N ASN A 92 28.16 -5.48 1.06
CA ASN A 92 28.51 -5.95 -0.26
C ASN A 92 27.29 -5.96 -1.18
N HIS A 93 27.35 -5.22 -2.28
CA HIS A 93 26.26 -5.11 -3.26
C HIS A 93 25.82 -6.48 -3.81
N VAL A 94 26.76 -7.39 -4.11
CA VAL A 94 26.46 -8.72 -4.65
C VAL A 94 25.69 -9.56 -3.64
N PHE A 95 26.06 -9.46 -2.36
CA PHE A 95 25.32 -10.13 -1.29
C PHE A 95 23.90 -9.56 -1.18
N ARG A 96 23.75 -8.23 -1.15
CA ARG A 96 22.43 -7.57 -1.05
C ARG A 96 21.49 -7.92 -2.20
N GLU A 97 22.01 -8.07 -3.41
CA GLU A 97 21.25 -8.53 -4.60
C GLU A 97 20.84 -10.01 -4.52
N SER A 98 21.59 -10.82 -3.76
CA SER A 98 21.29 -12.24 -3.57
C SER A 98 20.19 -12.47 -2.52
N VAL A 99 20.03 -11.55 -1.56
CA VAL A 99 19.05 -11.68 -0.47
C VAL A 99 17.65 -11.31 -0.97
N ARG A 100 16.72 -12.25 -0.81
CA ARG A 100 15.31 -12.12 -1.18
C ARG A 100 14.43 -11.92 0.05
N CYS A 101 13.21 -11.46 -0.19
CA CYS A 101 12.19 -11.36 0.85
C CYS A 101 11.82 -12.75 1.40
N LYS A 102 11.81 -12.90 2.73
CA LYS A 102 11.27 -14.08 3.41
C LYS A 102 9.87 -13.76 3.90
N ILE A 103 8.88 -14.42 3.33
CA ILE A 103 7.46 -14.18 3.62
C ILE A 103 7.01 -15.12 4.74
N PHE A 104 6.45 -14.55 5.80
CA PHE A 104 5.77 -15.28 6.86
C PHE A 104 4.26 -15.13 6.67
N LEU A 105 3.55 -16.26 6.57
CA LEU A 105 2.12 -16.30 6.35
C LEU A 105 1.44 -16.98 7.54
N ASP A 106 0.71 -16.19 8.31
CA ASP A 106 -0.09 -16.66 9.44
C ASP A 106 -1.58 -16.43 9.18
N PHE A 107 -2.41 -17.34 9.65
CA PHE A 107 -3.87 -17.24 9.58
C PHE A 107 -4.50 -17.96 10.78
N THR A 108 -5.68 -17.52 11.17
CA THR A 108 -6.45 -18.11 12.27
C THR A 108 -7.21 -19.37 11.82
N SER A 109 -7.60 -20.23 12.77
CA SER A 109 -8.22 -21.53 12.46
C SER A 109 -9.51 -21.44 11.64
N ASN A 110 -10.30 -20.38 11.84
CA ASN A 110 -11.53 -20.13 11.09
C ASN A 110 -11.30 -19.88 9.58
N LEU A 111 -10.11 -19.44 9.18
CA LEU A 111 -9.78 -19.24 7.76
C LEU A 111 -9.55 -20.59 7.06
N ILE A 112 -8.99 -21.59 7.74
CA ILE A 112 -8.81 -22.94 7.18
C ILE A 112 -10.08 -23.78 7.20
N SER A 113 -11.00 -23.53 8.13
CA SER A 113 -12.33 -24.15 8.10
C SER A 113 -13.27 -23.51 7.08
N SER A 114 -12.84 -22.44 6.39
CA SER A 114 -13.59 -21.76 5.34
C SER A 114 -13.05 -22.09 3.93
N SER A 115 -13.76 -21.64 2.89
CA SER A 115 -13.30 -21.74 1.48
C SER A 115 -11.99 -21.00 1.21
N PHE A 116 -11.51 -20.17 2.14
CA PHE A 116 -10.20 -19.52 2.02
C PHE A 116 -9.03 -20.53 2.06
N ARG A 117 -9.26 -21.74 2.58
CA ARG A 117 -8.29 -22.85 2.57
C ARG A 117 -7.68 -23.11 1.19
N ASP A 118 -8.47 -22.99 0.13
CA ASP A 118 -7.98 -23.26 -1.24
C ASP A 118 -7.01 -22.18 -1.73
N ASN A 119 -7.22 -20.93 -1.33
CA ASN A 119 -6.26 -19.84 -1.59
C ASN A 119 -4.95 -20.06 -0.83
N VAL A 120 -5.02 -20.42 0.45
CA VAL A 120 -3.82 -20.75 1.25
C VAL A 120 -3.07 -21.94 0.63
N ARG A 121 -3.79 -22.99 0.23
CA ARG A 121 -3.21 -24.15 -0.46
C ARG A 121 -2.49 -23.73 -1.74
N TYR A 122 -3.09 -22.87 -2.55
CA TYR A 122 -2.47 -22.36 -3.78
C TYR A 122 -1.16 -21.63 -3.49
N LEU A 123 -1.15 -20.72 -2.50
CA LEU A 123 0.05 -19.97 -2.12
C LEU A 123 1.18 -20.91 -1.68
N VAL A 124 0.88 -21.88 -0.82
CA VAL A 124 1.90 -22.83 -0.32
C VAL A 124 2.42 -23.75 -1.43
N HIS A 125 1.56 -24.21 -2.33
CA HIS A 125 1.98 -25.11 -3.43
C HIS A 125 2.82 -24.41 -4.51
N HIS A 126 2.55 -23.13 -4.79
CA HIS A 126 3.10 -22.45 -5.97
C HIS A 126 4.09 -21.33 -5.65
N MET A 127 3.98 -20.68 -4.49
CA MET A 127 4.81 -19.53 -4.14
C MET A 127 5.95 -19.85 -3.17
N VAL A 128 5.85 -20.94 -2.41
CA VAL A 128 6.93 -21.40 -1.51
C VAL A 128 7.89 -22.31 -2.31
N ARG A 129 8.96 -21.72 -2.85
CA ARG A 129 10.14 -22.42 -3.41
C ARG A 129 11.43 -21.70 -3.10
#